data_AF-A0CYL4-F1
#
_entry.id   AF-A0CYL4-F1
#
_cell.length_a   1.000
_cell.length_b   1.000
_cell.length_c   1.000
_cell.angle_alpha   90.00
_cell.angle_beta   90.00
_cell.angle_gamma   90.00
#
_symmetry.space_group_name_H-M   'P 1'
#
loop_
_entity.id
_entity.type
_entity.pdbx_description
1 polymer ?
#
loop_
_entity_poly.entity_id
_entity_poly.type
_entity_poly.pdbx_seq_one_letter_code
_entity_poly.pdbx_strand_id
1 'polypeptide(L)' 'MEQIFQKLEEFKSGKSKFTLIIRDLVENSFIQNPFYPNEDNQVKITLFNRTPEDNDELGIDTMKTENYQN' A
#
# COMPACT_ATOMS: atom_id res chain seq x y z
N MET A 1 -20.37 -10.96 -8.15
CA MET A 1 -20.64 -9.79 -7.30
C MET A 1 -21.03 -10.22 -5.89
N GLU A 2 -22.14 -10.92 -5.70
CA GLU A 2 -22.63 -11.35 -4.37
C GLU A 2 -21.61 -12.16 -3.54
N GLN A 3 -20.94 -13.13 -4.17
CA GLN A 3 -19.89 -13.93 -3.54
C GLN A 3 -18.67 -13.11 -3.05
N ILE A 4 -18.37 -11.98 -3.71
CA ILE A 4 -17.26 -11.10 -3.29
C ILE A 4 -17.63 -10.40 -1.98
N PHE A 5 -18.84 -9.83 -1.91
CA PHE A 5 -19.32 -9.17 -0.70
C PHE A 5 -19.43 -10.13 0.48
N GLN A 6 -19.93 -11.34 0.25
CA GLN A 6 -20.00 -12.37 1.28
C GLN A 6 -18.62 -12.67 1.87
N LYS A 7 -17.60 -12.82 1.01
CA LYS A 7 -16.23 -13.11 1.46
C LYS A 7 -15.60 -11.92 2.19
N LEU A 8 -15.88 -10.69 1.77
CA LEU A 8 -15.45 -9.48 2.48
C LEU A 8 -16.09 -9.39 3.88
N GLU A 9 -17.36 -9.77 4.04
CA GLU A 9 -18.01 -9.83 5.35
C GLU A 9 -17.43 -10.94 6.25
N GLU A 10 -17.02 -12.07 5.69
CA GLU A 10 -16.29 -13.12 6.43
C GLU A 10 -14.94 -12.62 6.95
N PHE A 11 -14.19 -11.86 6.14
CA PHE A 11 -12.92 -11.24 6.57
C PHE A 11 -13.14 -10.18 7.64
N LYS A 12 -14.11 -9.29 7.43
CA LYS A 12 -14.47 -8.23 8.38
C LYS A 12 -14.95 -8.79 9.72
N SER A 13 -15.67 -9.91 9.72
CA SER A 13 -16.12 -10.58 10.95
C SER A 13 -15.04 -11.42 11.63
N GLY A 14 -13.84 -11.53 11.06
CA GLY A 14 -12.72 -12.30 11.62
C GLY A 14 -12.89 -13.82 11.54
N LYS A 15 -13.89 -14.31 10.79
CA LYS A 15 -14.16 -15.76 10.65
C LYS A 15 -13.17 -16.46 9.74
N SER A 16 -12.57 -15.71 8.82
CA SER A 16 -11.63 -16.21 7.81
C SER A 16 -10.35 -15.39 7.86
N LYS A 17 -9.19 -16.06 7.95
CA LYS A 17 -7.88 -15.41 7.84
C LYS A 17 -7.60 -15.00 6.41
N PHE A 18 -6.88 -13.91 6.24
CA PHE A 18 -6.41 -13.43 4.94
C PHE A 18 -5.07 -12.70 5.09
N THR A 19 -4.41 -12.46 3.96
CA THR A 19 -3.20 -11.63 3.88
C THR A 19 -3.54 -10.35 3.13
N LEU A 20 -3.29 -9.21 3.75
CA LEU A 20 -3.36 -7.92 3.09
C LEU A 20 -1.99 -7.59 2.50
N ILE A 21 -1.94 -7.34 1.20
CA ILE A 21 -0.73 -6.88 0.50
C ILE A 21 -0.98 -5.42 0.11
N ILE A 22 -0.20 -4.50 0.68
CA ILE A 22 -0.21 -3.09 0.30
C ILE A 22 1.07 -2.81 -0.46
N ARG A 23 0.94 -2.32 -1.69
CA ARG A 23 2.04 -1.79 -2.50
C ARG A 23 1.83 -0.29 -2.63
N ASP A 24 2.77 0.49 -2.13
CA ASP A 24 2.76 1.94 -2.23
C ASP A 24 4.05 2.41 -2.90
N LEU A 25 3.92 3.19 -3.96
CA LEU A 25 5.04 3.69 -4.76
C LEU A 25 5.73 4.92 -4.15
N VAL A 26 5.07 5.61 -3.22
CA VAL A 26 5.55 6.87 -2.65
C VAL A 26 5.78 6.80 -1.14
N GLU A 27 5.73 5.59 -0.57
CA GLU A 27 6.02 5.30 0.85
C GLU A 27 5.18 6.11 1.86
N ASN A 28 3.94 6.49 1.51
CA ASN A 28 3.06 7.29 2.36
C ASN A 28 2.04 6.45 3.15
N SER A 29 1.95 5.16 2.87
CA SER A 29 1.07 4.22 3.56
C SER A 29 1.68 3.78 4.88
N PHE A 30 0.84 3.70 5.92
CA PHE A 30 1.25 3.30 7.25
C PHE A 30 0.31 2.25 7.83
N ILE A 31 0.88 1.23 8.47
CA ILE A 31 0.16 0.23 9.26
C ILE A 31 0.61 0.37 10.72
N GLN A 32 -0.34 0.59 11.62
CA GLN A 32 -0.05 0.71 13.04
C GLN A 32 0.44 -0.62 13.62
N ASN A 33 1.55 -0.59 14.36
CA ASN A 33 2.02 -1.70 15.17
C ASN A 33 1.40 -1.63 16.59
N PRO A 34 0.48 -2.53 16.96
CA PRO A 34 -0.15 -2.53 18.28
C PRO A 34 0.76 -3.04 19.41
N PHE A 35 1.89 -3.66 19.08
CA PHE A 35 2.84 -4.26 20.03
C PHE A 35 4.06 -3.36 20.32
N TYR A 36 4.11 -2.15 19.75
CA TYR A 36 5.22 -1.22 19.91
C TYR A 36 5.58 -1.01 21.40
N PRO A 37 6.88 -1.05 21.78
CA PRO A 37 8.08 -1.04 20.93
C PRO A 37 8.51 -2.40 20.38
N ASN A 38 7.80 -3.49 20.69
CA ASN A 38 8.12 -4.82 20.16
C ASN A 38 7.70 -4.94 18.69
N GLU A 39 8.36 -5.84 17.97
CA GLU A 39 8.03 -6.13 16.57
C GLU A 39 6.68 -6.85 16.43
N ASP A 40 5.95 -6.57 15.34
CA ASP A 40 4.75 -7.30 14.96
C ASP A 40 5.09 -8.44 14.00
N ASN A 41 5.07 -9.67 14.50
CA ASN A 41 5.38 -10.88 13.71
C ASN A 41 4.36 -11.18 12.59
N GLN A 42 3.23 -10.48 12.54
CA GLN A 42 2.22 -10.65 11.49
C GLN A 42 2.40 -9.68 10.32
N VAL A 43 3.35 -8.75 10.41
CA VAL A 43 3.63 -7.75 9.38
C VAL A 43 5.02 -7.97 8.79
N LYS A 44 5.10 -7.99 7.46
CA LYS A 44 6.36 -8.00 6.72
C LYS A 44 6.44 -6.73 5.88
N ILE A 45 7.50 -5.96 6.06
CA ILE A 45 7.81 -4.77 5.25
C ILE A 45 8.89 -5.15 4.24
N THR A 46 8.77 -4.71 2.99
CA THR A 46 9.79 -4.91 1.95
C THR A 46 9.94 -3.62 1.19
N LEU A 47 11.14 -3.05 1.23
CA LEU A 47 11.51 -1.89 0.43
C LEU A 47 11.89 -2.34 -0.98
N PHE A 48 11.51 -1.56 -1.98
CA PHE A 48 11.80 -1.85 -3.39
C PHE A 48 12.12 -0.56 -4.15
N ASN A 49 12.86 -0.69 -5.23
CA ASN A 49 13.06 0.42 -6.17
C ASN A 49 11.89 0.46 -7.15
N ARG A 50 11.34 1.66 -7.38
CA ARG A 50 10.36 1.90 -8.46
C ARG A 50 10.93 1.48 -9.80
N THR A 51 10.09 0.90 -10.65
CA THR A 51 10.42 0.65 -12.06
C THR A 51 10.22 1.94 -12.88
N PRO A 52 10.73 2.02 -14.12
CA PRO A 52 10.42 3.13 -15.02
C PRO A 52 8.92 3.33 -15.20
N GLU A 53 8.16 2.24 -15.33
CA GLU A 53 6.69 2.29 -15.47
C GLU A 53 6.01 2.87 -14.23
N ASP A 54 6.52 2.57 -13.02
CA ASP A 54 6.02 3.19 -11.79
C ASP A 54 6.27 4.71 -11.79
N ASN A 55 7.43 5.18 -12.29
CA ASN A 55 7.73 6.61 -12.37
C ASN A 55 6.87 7.34 -13.42
N ASP A 56 6.62 6.68 -14.55
CA ASP A 56 5.71 7.16 -15.59
C ASP A 56 4.27 7.29 -15.06
N GLU A 57 3.78 6.28 -14.33
CA GLU A 57 2.45 6.31 -13.70
C GLU A 57 2.32 7.46 -12.69
N LEU A 58 3.38 7.71 -11.92
CA LEU A 58 3.45 8.84 -10.99
C LEU A 58 3.66 10.20 -11.67
N GLY A 59 3.89 10.23 -12.99
CA GLY A 59 4.19 11.45 -13.74
C GLY A 59 5.53 12.09 -13.37
N ILE A 60 6.44 11.34 -12.75
CA ILE A 60 7.74 11.86 -12.27
C ILE A 60 8.64 12.23 -13.44
N ASP A 61 8.70 11.39 -14.46
CA ASP A 61 9.62 11.57 -15.59
C ASP A 61 9.23 12.78 -16.46
N THR A 62 7.97 13.23 -16.36
CA THR A 62 7.44 14.40 -17.08
C THR A 62 7.21 15.61 -16.17
N MET A 63 7.59 15.52 -14.89
CA MET A 63 7.36 16.56 -13.91
C MET A 63 8.12 17.83 -14.31
N LYS A 64 7.39 18.90 -14.64
CA LYS A 64 7.99 20.22 -14.78
C LYS A 64 8.37 20.71 -13.39
N THR A 65 9.65 20.97 -13.15
CA THR A 65 10.18 21.49 -11.87
C THR A 65 10.65 22.96 -11.96
N GLU A 66 10.49 23.58 -13.13
CA GLU A 66 11.00 24.91 -13.44
C GLU A 66 10.01 25.72 -14.28
N ASN A 67 10.26 27.03 -14.39
CA ASN A 67 9.51 27.96 -15.25
C ASN A 67 7.99 27.95 -15.00
N TYR A 68 7.56 27.74 -13.75
CA TYR A 68 6.19 28.02 -13.33
C TYR A 68 5.97 29.53 -13.49
N GLN A 69 5.28 29.93 -14.57
CA GLN A 69 4.90 31.33 -14.76
C GLN A 69 3.80 31.70 -13.76
N ASN A 70 3.92 32.89 -13.17
CA ASN A 70 2.82 33.54 -12.45
C ASN A 70 1.84 34.17 -13.44
#